data_AF-A0A4Q9LC17-F1
#
_entry.id   AF-A0A4Q9LC17-F1
#
_cell.length_a   1.000
_cell.length_b   1.000
_cell.length_c   1.000
_cell.angle_alpha   90.00
_cell.angle_beta   90.00
_cell.angle_gamma   90.00
#
_symmetry.space_group_name_H-M   'P 1'
#
loop_
_entity.id
_entity.type
_entity.pdbx_description
1 polymer ?
#
loop_
_entity_poly.entity_id
_entity_poly.type
_entity_poly.pdbx_seq_one_letter_code
_entity_poly.pdbx_strand_id
1 'polypeptide(L)'
;MSEQPLCIALNELTEFDEKQIVKHHLGGLEKTCHRCKAKFLKSERPASKLFNICCNQGSIKLPSIKIHETLQKLMSIEDADSNKFLINIRSYNCAFAFV
;
A
#
# COMPACT_ATOMS: atom_id res chain seq x y z
N MET A 1 -39.81 24.33 -12.29
CA MET A 1 -38.78 24.52 -11.25
C MET A 1 -39.23 23.75 -10.02
N SER A 2 -38.48 22.71 -9.65
CA SER A 2 -38.25 22.28 -8.25
C SER A 2 -37.57 20.90 -8.26
N GLU A 3 -36.25 20.97 -8.22
CA GLU A 3 -35.26 20.08 -7.63
C GLU A 3 -35.66 18.62 -7.30
N GLN A 4 -34.95 17.68 -7.91
CA GLN A 4 -34.79 16.32 -7.40
C GLN A 4 -33.93 16.37 -6.13
N PRO A 5 -34.38 15.83 -4.98
CA PRO A 5 -33.46 15.54 -3.90
C PRO A 5 -32.80 14.20 -4.22
N LEU A 6 -31.52 14.33 -4.60
CA LEU A 6 -30.45 13.41 -4.25
C LEU A 6 -30.65 12.89 -2.81
N CYS A 7 -30.13 11.70 -2.52
CA CYS A 7 -29.96 11.09 -1.19
C CYS A 7 -31.19 10.58 -0.40
N ILE A 8 -31.86 9.51 -0.88
CA ILE A 8 -32.36 8.42 0.00
C ILE A 8 -32.28 7.08 -0.75
N ALA A 9 -31.09 6.48 -0.77
CA ALA A 9 -30.92 5.03 -0.98
C ALA A 9 -29.91 4.50 0.04
N LEU A 10 -30.09 4.91 1.30
CA LEU A 10 -29.48 4.28 2.47
C LEU A 10 -30.54 3.35 3.05
N ASN A 11 -30.56 2.06 2.63
CA ASN A 11 -31.05 0.91 3.43
C ASN A 11 -31.32 -0.37 2.62
N GLU A 12 -30.46 -0.75 1.68
CA GLU A 12 -30.34 -2.17 1.32
C GLU A 12 -28.86 -2.52 1.15
N LEU A 13 -28.06 -2.30 2.21
CA LEU A 13 -26.82 -3.06 2.36
C LEU A 13 -27.22 -4.45 2.85
N THR A 14 -27.69 -5.27 1.91
CA THR A 14 -27.68 -6.73 2.05
C THR A 14 -26.34 -7.12 2.66
N GLU A 15 -26.38 -7.91 3.74
CA GLU A 15 -25.22 -8.40 4.50
C GLU A 15 -24.01 -8.61 3.57
N PHE A 16 -23.04 -7.70 3.64
CA PHE A 16 -21.84 -7.77 2.82
C PHE A 16 -20.96 -8.89 3.37
N ASP A 17 -21.12 -10.11 2.85
CA ASP A 17 -20.30 -11.24 3.24
C ASP A 17 -18.93 -11.14 2.58
N GLU A 18 -17.94 -10.63 3.33
CA GLU A 18 -16.54 -10.55 2.89
C GLU A 18 -15.98 -11.90 2.39
N LYS A 19 -16.57 -13.03 2.82
CA LYS A 19 -16.16 -14.37 2.37
C LYS A 19 -16.55 -14.66 0.93
N GLN A 20 -17.53 -13.95 0.38
CA GLN A 20 -17.97 -14.10 -1.02
C GLN A 20 -17.21 -13.21 -2.00
N ILE A 21 -16.26 -12.40 -1.52
CA ILE A 21 -15.42 -11.57 -2.37
C ILE A 21 -14.28 -12.41 -2.92
N VAL A 22 -14.23 -12.54 -4.24
CA VAL A 22 -13.10 -13.17 -4.93
C VAL A 22 -11.84 -12.31 -4.71
N LYS A 23 -10.85 -12.90 -4.04
CA LYS A 23 -9.55 -12.25 -3.79
C LYS A 23 -8.60 -12.52 -4.95
N HIS A 24 -8.12 -11.46 -5.59
CA HIS A 24 -7.06 -11.55 -6.59
C HIS A 24 -5.70 -11.26 -5.97
N HIS A 25 -4.78 -12.21 -6.06
CA HIS A 25 -3.40 -12.04 -5.59
C HIS A 25 -2.51 -11.63 -6.76
N LEU A 26 -1.96 -10.41 -6.70
CA LEU A 26 -1.07 -9.87 -7.74
C LEU A 26 0.40 -10.33 -7.61
N GLY A 27 0.68 -11.19 -6.62
CA GLY A 27 2.03 -11.66 -6.30
C GLY A 27 2.84 -10.68 -5.44
N GLY A 28 4.14 -10.95 -5.33
CA GLY A 28 5.07 -10.13 -4.54
C GLY A 28 5.73 -8.99 -5.33
N LEU A 29 6.35 -8.07 -4.60
CA LEU A 29 7.16 -6.97 -5.15
C LEU A 29 8.56 -7.48 -5.56
N GLU A 30 8.61 -8.30 -6.61
CA GLU A 30 9.82 -9.01 -7.06
C GLU A 30 10.71 -8.20 -8.03
N LYS A 31 10.16 -7.18 -8.69
CA LYS A 31 10.91 -6.41 -9.68
C LYS A 31 11.50 -5.17 -9.06
N THR A 32 12.79 -4.94 -9.31
CA THR A 32 13.50 -3.81 -8.72
C THR A 32 13.96 -2.85 -9.80
N CYS A 33 13.74 -1.56 -9.57
CA CYS A 33 14.31 -0.52 -10.43
C CYS A 33 15.84 -0.50 -10.26
N HIS A 34 16.57 -0.62 -11.37
CA HIS A 34 18.03 -0.68 -11.33
C HIS A 34 18.68 0.62 -10.83
N ARG A 35 18.02 1.77 -11.00
CA ARG A 35 18.49 3.11 -10.58
C ARG A 35 18.27 3.38 -9.09
N CYS A 36 17.01 3.43 -8.66
CA CYS A 36 16.65 3.85 -7.28
C CYS A 36 16.31 2.70 -6.33
N LYS A 37 16.36 1.44 -6.80
CA LYS A 37 16.06 0.22 -6.02
C LYS A 37 14.62 0.10 -5.50
N ALA A 38 13.70 0.94 -5.95
CA ALA A 38 12.27 0.77 -5.70
C ALA A 38 11.79 -0.60 -6.19
N LYS A 39 10.93 -1.26 -5.41
CA LYS A 39 10.35 -2.57 -5.72
C LYS A 39 8.96 -2.42 -6.34
N PHE A 40 8.63 -3.30 -7.27
CA PHE A 40 7.45 -3.28 -8.13
C PHE A 40 6.90 -4.68 -8.31
N LEU A 41 5.60 -4.77 -8.62
CA LEU A 41 4.96 -6.00 -9.06
C LEU A 41 5.48 -6.39 -10.45
N LYS A 42 5.36 -7.69 -10.78
CA LYS A 42 5.77 -8.20 -12.09
C LYS A 42 4.95 -7.58 -13.23
N SER A 43 3.66 -7.36 -13.00
CA SER A 43 2.71 -6.73 -13.95
C SER A 43 3.00 -5.25 -14.20
N GLU A 44 3.64 -4.56 -13.27
CA GLU A 44 3.95 -3.12 -13.37
C GLU A 44 5.20 -2.86 -14.23
N ARG A 45 5.94 -3.90 -14.63
CA ARG A 45 7.17 -3.73 -15.39
C ARG A 45 6.85 -3.26 -16.82
N PRO A 46 7.32 -2.08 -17.25
CA PRO A 46 7.09 -1.60 -18.61
C PRO A 46 7.81 -2.46 -19.65
N ALA A 47 7.29 -2.48 -20.88
CA ALA A 47 7.94 -3.17 -22.01
C ALA A 47 9.37 -2.66 -22.28
N SER A 48 9.61 -1.35 -22.05
CA SER A 48 10.92 -0.71 -22.14
C SER A 48 11.91 -1.16 -21.07
N LYS A 49 11.47 -1.95 -20.06
CA LYS A 49 12.25 -2.40 -18.89
C LYS A 49 12.74 -1.28 -17.96
N LEU A 50 12.41 -0.02 -18.24
CA LEU A 50 12.78 1.15 -17.47
C LEU A 50 11.57 1.70 -16.71
N PHE A 51 11.66 1.73 -15.38
CA PHE A 51 10.62 2.29 -14.53
C PHE A 51 10.67 3.83 -14.57
N ASN A 52 9.57 4.46 -14.97
CA ASN A 52 9.40 5.92 -14.93
C ASN A 52 8.74 6.40 -13.64
N ILE A 53 7.85 5.61 -13.03
CA ILE A 53 7.06 6.01 -11.83
C ILE A 53 7.94 6.39 -10.63
N CYS A 54 9.01 5.64 -10.34
CA CYS A 54 9.80 5.87 -9.13
C CYS A 54 10.85 6.99 -9.26
N CYS A 55 11.60 7.03 -10.37
CA CYS A 55 12.75 7.94 -10.49
C CYS A 55 12.85 8.57 -11.87
N ASN A 56 11.77 8.48 -12.66
CA ASN A 56 11.73 8.89 -14.06
C ASN A 56 12.95 8.38 -14.84
N GLN A 57 13.16 7.06 -14.84
CA GLN A 57 14.31 6.42 -15.51
C GLN A 57 15.71 6.84 -14.98
N GLY A 58 15.76 7.50 -13.82
CA GLY A 58 16.97 8.02 -13.19
C GLY A 58 17.16 9.53 -13.36
N SER A 59 16.22 10.23 -14.01
CA SER A 59 16.28 11.69 -14.18
C SER A 59 16.08 12.46 -12.88
N ILE A 60 15.43 11.87 -11.88
CA ILE A 60 15.24 12.49 -10.56
C ILE A 60 15.88 11.64 -9.46
N LYS A 61 16.55 12.32 -8.52
CA LYS A 61 17.08 11.71 -7.30
C LYS A 61 16.03 11.89 -6.19
N LEU A 62 15.41 10.78 -5.78
CA LEU A 62 14.51 10.79 -4.63
C LEU A 62 15.30 11.04 -3.34
N PRO A 63 14.78 11.86 -2.41
CA PRO A 63 15.39 11.99 -1.09
C PRO A 63 15.29 10.68 -0.32
N SER A 64 16.26 10.43 0.56
CA SER A 64 16.18 9.30 1.48
C SER A 64 15.06 9.52 2.49
N ILE A 65 14.24 8.50 2.71
CA ILE A 65 13.21 8.55 3.75
C ILE A 65 13.91 8.56 5.10
N LYS A 66 13.63 9.56 5.93
CA LYS A 66 14.09 9.63 7.32
C LYS A 66 13.09 8.88 8.19
N ILE A 67 13.53 7.81 8.84
CA ILE A 67 12.69 6.97 9.69
C ILE A 67 13.20 7.10 11.13
N HIS A 68 12.27 7.21 12.09
CA HIS A 68 12.62 7.22 13.50
C HIS A 68 13.18 5.86 13.94
N GLU A 69 14.18 5.84 14.82
CA GLU A 69 14.89 4.61 15.22
C GLU A 69 13.94 3.53 15.74
N THR A 70 12.94 3.92 16.53
CA THR A 70 11.89 3.01 17.03
C THR A 70 11.15 2.29 15.91
N LEU A 71 10.74 3.02 14.86
CA LEU A 71 10.06 2.41 13.72
C LEU A 71 11.00 1.50 12.93
N GLN A 72 12.28 1.87 12.82
CA GLN A 72 13.27 1.04 12.17
C GLN A 72 13.47 -0.31 12.88
N LYS A 73 13.54 -0.29 14.22
CA LYS A 73 13.59 -1.51 15.06
C LYS A 73 12.33 -2.36 14.91
N LEU A 74 11.15 -1.73 14.96
CA LEU A 74 9.88 -2.45 14.80
C LEU A 74 9.72 -3.09 13.41
N MET A 75 10.39 -2.56 12.38
CA MET A 75 10.36 -3.09 11.01
C MET A 75 11.48 -4.11 10.72
N SER A 76 12.39 -4.43 11.65
CA SER A 76 13.57 -5.27 11.38
C SER A 76 13.34 -6.79 11.44
N ILE A 77 12.23 -7.26 12.06
CA ILE A 77 11.94 -8.69 12.27
C ILE A 77 13.00 -9.38 13.16
N GLU A 78 13.67 -8.64 14.02
CA GLU A 78 14.77 -9.19 14.85
C GLU A 78 14.29 -9.71 16.21
N ASP A 79 13.19 -9.17 16.73
CA ASP A 79 12.69 -9.48 18.08
C ASP A 79 11.17 -9.79 18.11
N ALA A 80 10.67 -10.25 19.26
CA ALA A 80 9.27 -10.62 19.42
C ALA A 80 8.30 -9.44 19.23
N ASP A 81 8.72 -8.23 19.61
CA ASP A 81 7.90 -7.02 19.48
C ASP A 81 7.83 -6.57 18.01
N SER A 82 8.93 -6.63 17.26
CA SER A 82 8.97 -6.35 15.82
C SER A 82 8.07 -7.30 15.03
N ASN A 83 8.07 -8.60 15.38
CA ASN A 83 7.17 -9.59 14.79
C ASN A 83 5.69 -9.27 15.11
N LYS A 84 5.39 -8.99 16.38
CA LYS A 84 4.04 -8.62 16.81
C LYS A 84 3.57 -7.33 16.13
N PHE A 85 4.45 -6.36 15.96
CA PHE A 85 4.18 -5.12 15.24
C PHE A 85 3.82 -5.39 13.78
N LEU A 86 4.62 -6.18 13.07
CA LEU A 86 4.39 -6.45 11.64
C LEU A 86 3.11 -7.26 11.38
N ILE A 87 2.77 -8.22 12.25
CA ILE A 87 1.51 -8.96 12.16
C ILE A 87 0.32 -8.00 12.28
N ASN A 88 0.43 -6.98 13.13
CA ASN A 88 -0.65 -6.03 13.43
C ASN A 88 -0.49 -4.68 12.72
N ILE A 89 0.43 -4.55 11.75
CA ILE A 89 0.79 -3.25 11.15
C ILE A 89 -0.40 -2.54 10.53
N ARG A 90 -1.35 -3.31 9.94
CA ARG A 90 -2.58 -2.74 9.38
C ARG A 90 -3.47 -2.14 10.47
N SER A 91 -3.64 -2.82 11.59
CA SER A 91 -4.43 -2.32 12.73
C SER A 91 -3.84 -1.03 13.29
N TYR A 92 -2.51 -0.97 13.44
CA TYR A 92 -1.83 0.27 13.83
C TYR A 92 -2.06 1.38 12.81
N ASN A 93 -1.83 1.12 11.52
CA ASN A 93 -2.06 2.12 10.46
C ASN A 93 -3.51 2.62 10.44
N CYS A 94 -4.48 1.75 10.65
CA CYS A 94 -5.89 2.13 10.76
C CYS A 94 -6.16 3.02 11.98
N ALA A 95 -5.56 2.71 13.14
CA ALA A 95 -5.72 3.52 14.35
C ALA A 95 -5.17 4.94 14.18
N PHE A 96 -4.12 5.11 13.37
CA PHE A 96 -3.50 6.41 13.09
C PHE A 96 -4.02 7.11 11.82
N ALA A 97 -4.94 6.50 11.05
CA ALA A 97 -5.40 7.02 9.77
C ALA A 97 -6.34 8.25 9.87
N PHE A 98 -6.93 8.48 11.04
CA PHE A 98 -7.90 9.57 11.28
C PHE A 98 -7.44 10.54 12.37
N VAL A 99 -6.13 10.57 12.66
CA VAL A 99 -5.52 11.54 13.57
C VAL A 99 -5.21 12.82 12.81
#